data_AF-A0A947RVB7-F1
#
_entry.id   AF-A0A947RVB7-F1
#
_cell.length_a   1.000
_cell.length_b   1.000
_cell.length_c   1.000
_cell.angle_alpha   90.00
_cell.angle_beta   90.00
_cell.angle_gamma   90.00
#
_symmetry.space_group_name_H-M   'P 1'
#
loop_
_entity.id
_entity.type
_entity.pdbx_description
1 polymer ?
#
loop_
_entity_poly.entity_id
_entity_poly.type
_entity_poly.pdbx_seq_one_letter_code
_entity_poly.pdbx_strand_id
1 'polypeptide(L)' 'MRIRKVDAWRVDMTLAEPYTIAYETVTTATNIFLSVDTGRYVGWGCAAPDLPVTGETPEDTLAVLQ' A
#
# COMPACT_ATOMS: atom_id res chain seq x y z
N MET A 1 -19.73 -15.88 -7.33
CA MET A 1 -19.12 -14.86 -6.46
C MET A 1 -18.84 -13.62 -7.31
N ARG A 2 -19.11 -12.40 -6.82
CA ARG A 2 -18.84 -11.14 -7.55
C ARG A 2 -18.25 -10.12 -6.57
N ILE A 3 -17.31 -9.30 -7.03
CA ILE A 3 -16.80 -8.13 -6.30
C ILE A 3 -17.87 -7.04 -6.37
N ARG A 4 -18.20 -6.44 -5.22
CA ARG A 4 -19.21 -5.38 -5.08
C ARG A 4 -18.59 -4.02 -4.81
N LYS A 5 -17.54 -3.99 -3.99
CA LYS A 5 -16.85 -2.77 -3.61
C LYS A 5 -15.36 -3.03 -3.48
N VAL A 6 -14.58 -2.04 -3.88
CA VAL A 6 -13.15 -1.97 -3.65
C VAL A 6 -12.88 -0.62 -3.01
N ASP A 7 -12.17 -0.60 -1.89
CA ASP A 7 -11.67 0.63 -1.26
C ASP A 7 -10.15 0.51 -1.12
N ALA A 8 -9.43 1.56 -1.45
CA ALA A 8 -7.98 1.65 -1.26
C ALA A 8 -7.61 2.97 -0.57
N TRP A 9 -6.64 2.92 0.34
CA TRP A 9 -6.15 4.10 1.05
C TRP A 9 -4.70 3.95 1.49
N ARG A 10 -4.01 5.10 1.54
CA ARG A 10 -2.65 5.22 2.02
C ARG A 10 -2.61 5.21 3.55
N VAL A 11 -1.62 4.51 4.10
CA VAL A 11 -1.25 4.56 5.50
C VAL A 11 0.26 4.71 5.61
N ASP A 12 0.68 5.77 6.28
CA ASP A 12 2.09 6.05 6.59
C ASP A 12 2.38 5.59 8.02
N MET A 13 3.21 4.55 8.16
CA MET A 13 3.50 3.92 9.44
C MET A 13 4.91 4.28 9.89
N THR A 14 5.06 5.02 11.00
CA THR A 14 6.37 5.29 11.60
C THR A 14 7.00 3.98 12.08
N LEU A 15 8.25 3.74 11.69
CA LEU A 15 9.00 2.57 12.14
C LEU A 15 9.42 2.73 13.60
N ALA A 16 9.31 1.64 14.37
CA ALA A 16 9.81 1.62 15.74
C ALA A 16 11.33 1.86 15.80
N GLU A 17 12.05 1.31 14.83
CA GLU A 17 13.48 1.50 14.63
C GLU A 17 13.72 1.84 13.14
N PRO A 18 14.13 3.08 12.82
CA PRO A 18 14.54 3.45 11.47
C PRO A 18 15.74 2.62 11.00
N TYR A 19 15.83 2.38 9.70
CA TYR A 19 16.96 1.68 9.10
C TYR A 19 17.55 2.47 7.93
N THR A 20 18.84 2.24 7.64
CA THR A 20 19.54 2.88 6.53
C THR A 20 19.96 1.83 5.52
N ILE A 21 19.66 2.10 4.26
CA ILE A 21 20.11 1.35 3.09
C ILE A 21 21.00 2.25 2.23
N ALA A 22 21.47 1.72 1.09
CA ALA A 22 22.48 2.38 0.27
C ALA A 22 22.08 3.80 -0.21
N TYR A 23 20.78 4.06 -0.39
CA TYR A 23 20.29 5.31 -0.97
C TYR A 23 19.48 6.18 0.00
N GLU A 24 19.06 5.67 1.16
CA GLU A 24 18.26 6.45 2.11
C GLU A 24 18.25 5.87 3.53
N THR A 25 17.80 6.69 4.47
CA THR A 25 17.33 6.24 5.79
C THR A 25 15.81 6.26 5.81
N VAL A 26 15.21 5.09 6.02
CA VAL A 26 13.76 4.93 6.06
C VAL A 26 13.27 5.07 7.50
N THR A 27 12.43 6.07 7.74
CA THR A 27 11.76 6.29 9.04
C THR A 27 10.29 5.90 9.03
N THR A 28 9.70 5.76 7.85
CA THR A 28 8.26 5.55 7.66
C THR A 28 8.04 4.54 6.54
N ALA A 29 7.26 3.50 6.82
CA ALA A 29 6.79 2.55 5.82
C ALA A 29 5.44 3.01 5.27
N THR A 30 5.42 3.40 4.00
CA THR A 30 4.19 3.75 3.29
C THR A 30 3.54 2.49 2.71
N ASN A 31 2.27 2.26 3.03
CA ASN A 31 1.49 1.15 2.49
C ASN A 31 0.18 1.66 1.90
N ILE A 32 -0.24 1.07 0.79
CA ILE A 32 -1.59 1.20 0.25
C ILE A 32 -2.37 -0.05 0.65
N PHE A 33 -3.31 0.11 1.57
CA PHE A 33 -4.22 -0.98 1.96
C PHE A 33 -5.41 -1.03 1.01
N LEU A 34 -5.91 -2.25 0.81
CA LEU A 34 -7.05 -2.57 -0.05
C LEU A 34 -8.07 -3.38 0.75
N SER A 35 -9.35 -3.05 0.61
CA SER A 35 -10.45 -3.92 0.99
C SER A 35 -11.33 -4.25 -0.20
N VAL A 36 -11.73 -5.52 -0.33
CA VAL A 36 -12.58 -6.02 -1.42
C VAL A 36 -13.78 -6.74 -0.84
N ASP A 37 -14.97 -6.17 -1.01
CA ASP A 37 -16.22 -6.73 -0.50
C ASP A 37 -16.98 -7.49 -1.60
N THR A 38 -17.44 -8.70 -1.29
CA THR A 38 -18.28 -9.55 -2.14
C THR A 38 -19.75 -9.62 -1.69
N GLY A 39 -20.09 -8.95 -0.60
CA GLY A 39 -21.36 -8.98 0.13
C GLY A 39 -21.49 -10.12 1.14
N ARG A 40 -20.51 -11.02 1.21
CA ARG A 40 -20.43 -12.12 2.19
C ARG A 40 -19.07 -12.19 2.87
N TYR A 41 -18.01 -11.87 2.14
CA TYR A 41 -16.64 -11.84 2.62
C TYR A 41 -16.00 -10.51 2.26
N VAL A 42 -15.14 -10.03 3.16
CA VAL A 42 -14.24 -8.90 2.91
C VAL A 42 -12.82 -9.46 2.87
N GLY A 43 -12.17 -9.30 1.71
CA GLY A 43 -10.75 -9.59 1.53
C GLY A 43 -9.92 -8.34 1.80
N TRP A 44 -8.71 -8.55 2.33
CA TRP A 44 -7.76 -7.48 2.63
C TRP A 44 -6.46 -7.70 1.86
N GLY A 45 -5.91 -6.62 1.30
CA GLY A 45 -4.66 -6.61 0.56
C GLY A 45 -3.78 -5.44 0.99
N CYS A 46 -2.52 -5.49 0.60
CA CYS A 46 -1.54 -4.45 0.87
C CYS A 46 -0.53 -4.37 -0.29
N ALA A 47 -0.15 -3.15 -0.64
CA ALA A 47 0.99 -2.86 -1.52
C ALA A 47 1.91 -1.84 -0.83
N ALA A 48 3.22 -2.10 -0.86
CA ALA A 48 4.26 -1.19 -0.36
C ALA A 48 5.17 -0.82 -1.53
N PRO A 49 4.79 0.18 -2.35
CA PRO A 49 5.55 0.55 -3.54
C PRO A 49 6.89 1.18 -3.16
N ASP A 50 7.92 0.89 -3.95
CA ASP A 50 9.26 1.44 -3.78
C ASP A 50 9.83 1.81 -5.15
N LEU A 51 10.01 3.12 -5.40
CA LEU A 51 10.38 3.65 -6.71
C LEU A 51 11.67 3.04 -7.29
N PRO A 52 12.75 2.83 -6.52
CA PRO A 52 13.97 2.21 -7.02
C PRO A 52 13.83 0.71 -7.33
N VAL A 53 12.79 0.03 -6.82
CA VAL A 53 12.62 -1.43 -6.96
C VAL A 53 11.50 -1.79 -7.92
N THR A 54 10.30 -1.25 -7.72
CA THR A 54 9.11 -1.55 -8.54
C THR A 54 8.85 -0.49 -9.61
N GLY A 55 9.46 0.70 -9.50
CA GLY A 55 9.22 1.80 -10.41
C GLY A 55 7.93 2.57 -10.12
N GLU A 56 7.29 2.35 -8.97
CA GLU A 56 6.01 2.95 -8.59
C GLU A 56 6.16 3.82 -7.34
N THR A 57 5.41 4.93 -7.29
CA THR A 57 5.21 5.72 -6.07
C THR A 57 3.90 5.32 -5.37
N PRO A 58 3.71 5.66 -4.08
CA PRO A 58 2.43 5.50 -3.40
C PRO A 58 1.25 6.13 -4.15
N GLU A 59 1.47 7.29 -4.77
CA GLU A 59 0.48 8.00 -5.57
C GLU A 59 0.12 7.23 -6.84
N ASP A 60 1.10 6.69 -7.56
CA ASP A 60 0.87 5.86 -8.75
C ASP A 60 0.04 4.62 -8.41
N THR A 61 0.42 3.92 -7.32
CA THR A 61 -0.28 2.72 -6.86
C THR A 61 -1.72 3.02 -6.43
N LEU A 62 -1.96 4.15 -5.75
CA LEU A 62 -3.32 4.52 -5.36
C LEU A 62 -4.17 4.90 -6.57
N ALA A 63 -3.60 5.59 -7.57
CA ALA A 63 -4.31 6.05 -8.75
C ALA A 63 -4.85 4.90 -9.61
N VAL A 64 -4.20 3.73 -9.63
CA VAL A 64 -4.67 2.56 -10.39
C VAL A 64 -5.68 1.68 -9.62
N LEU A 65 -5.90 1.95 -8.33
CA LEU A 65 -6.83 1.22 -7.47
C LEU A 65 -8.17 1.94 -7.26
N GLN A 66 -8.32 3.16 -7.79
CA GLN A 66 -9.53 3.99 -7.75
C GLN A 66 -10.31 3.91 -9.07
#